data_AF-A0A1D3K5U8-F1
#
_entry.id   AF-A0A1D3K5U8-F1
#
_cell.length_a   1.000
_cell.length_b   1.000
_cell.length_c   1.000
_cell.angle_alpha   90.00
_cell.angle_beta   90.00
_cell.angle_gamma   90.00
#
_symmetry.space_group_name_H-M   'P 1'
#
loop_
_entity.id
_entity.type
_entity.pdbx_description
1 polymer ?
#
loop_
_entity_poly.entity_id
_entity_poly.type
_entity_poly.pdbx_seq_one_letter_code
_entity_poly.pdbx_strand_id
1 'polypeptide(L)'
;MSTSLRAWQAACVDAALSRYKHSPHFFCQATPGAGKSRMAAEIARQLLLTGEIDLVLCFAPSCQVAEGLKNTFSGVLNRQFDGLLGSVGVATTYQGMHHQGEEFWRLLDKYRVFAVFDEIHHCAGHDPLLSNSWGQIILQRVQDRAAYTLALSGTPWRSDERAIALARYSNPEGRLICDFRYGIEEAISDRVCRPPRIVVV
;
A
#
# COMPACT_ATOMS: atom_id res chain seq x y z
N MET A 1 -14.40 -8.56 -17.32
CA MET A 1 -13.52 -8.03 -18.37
C MET A 1 -12.12 -7.90 -17.80
N SER A 2 -11.14 -8.64 -18.32
CA SER A 2 -9.74 -8.46 -17.95
C SER A 2 -9.25 -7.14 -18.53
N THR A 3 -9.28 -6.07 -17.74
CA THR A 3 -8.71 -4.79 -18.14
C THR A 3 -7.20 -4.88 -18.04
N SER A 4 -6.54 -4.76 -19.20
CA SER A 4 -5.08 -4.58 -19.29
C SER A 4 -4.62 -3.46 -18.36
N LEU A 5 -3.46 -3.64 -17.76
CA LEU A 5 -2.81 -2.59 -16.96
C LEU A 5 -2.45 -1.40 -17.86
N ARG A 6 -2.48 -0.21 -17.27
CA ARG A 6 -1.88 0.99 -17.88
C ARG A 6 -0.35 0.86 -17.87
N ALA A 7 0.32 1.59 -18.75
CA ALA A 7 1.78 1.56 -18.86
C ALA A 7 2.48 1.83 -17.52
N TRP A 8 2.07 2.88 -16.79
CA TRP A 8 2.65 3.19 -15.47
C TRP A 8 2.42 2.07 -14.44
N GLN A 9 1.25 1.40 -14.50
CA GLN A 9 0.93 0.31 -13.58
C GLN A 9 1.82 -0.90 -13.84
N ALA A 10 1.99 -1.28 -15.12
CA ALA A 10 2.90 -2.36 -15.51
C ALA A 10 4.35 -2.05 -15.08
N ALA A 11 4.85 -0.85 -15.39
CA ALA A 11 6.19 -0.43 -15.00
C ALA A 11 6.39 -0.44 -13.47
N CYS A 12 5.38 -0.01 -12.69
CA CYS A 12 5.43 -0.04 -11.24
C CYS A 12 5.40 -1.47 -10.68
N VAL A 13 4.63 -2.38 -11.29
CA VAL A 13 4.62 -3.81 -10.91
C VAL A 13 6.00 -4.42 -11.11
N ASP A 14 6.61 -4.20 -12.29
CA ASP A 14 7.94 -4.73 -12.60
C ASP A 14 9.01 -4.18 -11.64
N ALA A 15 8.96 -2.87 -11.35
CA ALA A 15 9.86 -2.24 -10.38
C ALA A 15 9.69 -2.82 -8.97
N ALA A 16 8.46 -3.05 -8.52
CA ALA A 16 8.18 -3.62 -7.20
C ALA A 16 8.70 -5.06 -7.09
N LEU A 17 8.39 -5.92 -8.06
CA LEU A 17 8.86 -7.31 -8.07
C LEU A 17 10.38 -7.40 -8.15
N SER A 18 11.04 -6.50 -8.89
CA SER A 18 12.50 -6.42 -8.93
C SER A 18 13.10 -5.97 -7.58
N ARG A 19 12.48 -4.97 -6.93
CA ARG A 19 12.90 -4.47 -5.61
C ARG A 19 12.81 -5.57 -4.55
N TYR A 20 11.73 -6.36 -4.58
CA TYR A 20 11.46 -7.42 -3.60
C TYR A 20 12.50 -8.53 -3.56
N LYS A 21 13.33 -8.68 -4.60
CA LYS A 21 14.49 -9.58 -4.60
C LYS A 21 15.60 -9.15 -3.63
N HIS A 22 15.62 -7.87 -3.23
CA HIS A 22 16.70 -7.28 -2.44
C HIS A 22 16.21 -6.57 -1.17
N SER A 23 14.94 -6.19 -1.10
CA SER A 23 14.37 -5.49 0.06
C SER A 23 12.89 -5.81 0.19
N PRO A 24 12.38 -6.09 1.41
CA PRO A 24 10.98 -6.46 1.61
C PRO A 24 10.01 -5.27 1.51
N HIS A 25 10.50 -4.05 1.32
CA HIS A 25 9.66 -2.85 1.32
C HIS A 25 9.71 -2.09 -0.01
N PHE A 26 8.53 -1.69 -0.49
CA PHE A 26 8.35 -0.84 -1.66
C PHE A 26 7.44 0.34 -1.35
N PHE A 27 7.88 1.56 -1.69
CA PHE A 27 7.09 2.78 -1.55
C PHE A 27 6.72 3.35 -2.92
N CYS A 28 5.42 3.35 -3.24
CA CYS A 28 4.88 3.90 -4.48
C CYS A 28 4.13 5.21 -4.20
N GLN A 29 4.60 6.29 -4.82
CA GLN A 29 3.83 7.51 -4.96
C GLN A 29 3.12 7.51 -6.29
N ALA A 30 1.80 7.61 -6.30
CA ALA A 30 1.02 7.73 -7.54
C ALA A 30 -0.20 8.62 -7.35
N THR A 31 -0.41 9.55 -8.27
CA THR A 31 -1.43 10.60 -8.14
C THR A 31 -2.82 10.02 -7.76
N PRO A 32 -3.61 10.70 -6.90
CA PRO A 32 -4.96 10.27 -6.56
C PRO A 32 -5.81 9.96 -7.81
N GLY A 33 -6.55 8.85 -7.78
CA GLY A 33 -7.36 8.40 -8.92
C GLY A 33 -6.59 7.69 -10.04
N ALA A 34 -5.25 7.61 -10.01
CA ALA A 34 -4.47 6.94 -11.06
C ALA A 34 -4.72 5.44 -11.19
N GLY A 35 -5.32 4.80 -10.17
CA GLY A 35 -5.58 3.37 -10.12
C GLY A 35 -4.55 2.56 -9.33
N LYS A 36 -4.08 3.09 -8.18
CA LYS A 36 -3.13 2.43 -7.26
C LYS A 36 -3.59 1.04 -6.83
N SER A 37 -4.86 0.89 -6.46
CA SER A 37 -5.44 -0.37 -5.98
C SER A 37 -5.36 -1.49 -7.01
N ARG A 38 -5.55 -1.19 -8.30
CA ARG A 38 -5.44 -2.17 -9.38
C ARG A 38 -3.99 -2.62 -9.58
N MET A 39 -3.04 -1.69 -9.48
CA MET A 39 -1.60 -1.99 -9.53
C MET A 39 -1.18 -2.86 -8.34
N ALA A 40 -1.58 -2.50 -7.13
CA ALA A 40 -1.26 -3.26 -5.92
C ALA A 40 -1.82 -4.68 -5.94
N ALA A 41 -3.06 -4.84 -6.43
CA ALA A 41 -3.68 -6.16 -6.58
C ALA A 41 -2.98 -7.03 -7.63
N GLU A 42 -2.41 -6.42 -8.68
CA GLU A 42 -1.59 -7.15 -9.64
C GLU A 42 -0.28 -7.63 -9.02
N ILE A 43 0.41 -6.80 -8.24
CA ILE A 43 1.61 -7.23 -7.49
C ILE A 43 1.27 -8.45 -6.63
N ALA A 44 0.18 -8.36 -5.85
CA ALA A 44 -0.28 -9.48 -5.04
C ALA A 44 -0.57 -10.74 -5.88
N ARG A 45 -1.21 -10.58 -7.04
CA ARG A 45 -1.49 -11.69 -7.96
C ARG A 45 -0.21 -12.40 -8.40
N GLN A 46 0.81 -11.64 -8.78
CA GLN A 46 2.08 -12.21 -9.23
C GLN A 46 2.82 -12.91 -8.09
N LEU A 47 2.91 -12.28 -6.92
CA LEU A 47 3.54 -12.87 -5.74
C LEU A 47 2.83 -14.16 -5.28
N LEU A 48 1.50 -14.22 -5.36
CA LEU A 48 0.73 -15.43 -5.06
C LEU A 48 1.00 -16.53 -6.08
N LEU A 49 1.06 -16.19 -7.38
CA LEU A 49 1.28 -17.16 -8.46
C LEU A 49 2.69 -17.75 -8.45
N THR A 50 3.69 -16.95 -8.10
CA THR A 50 5.07 -17.42 -7.91
C THR A 50 5.26 -18.10 -6.56
N GLY A 51 4.21 -18.13 -5.71
CA GLY A 51 4.25 -18.74 -4.40
C GLY A 51 5.22 -18.04 -3.47
N GLU A 52 5.43 -16.73 -3.60
CA GLU A 52 6.28 -15.91 -2.72
C GLU A 52 5.52 -15.44 -1.46
N ILE A 53 4.18 -15.39 -1.56
CA ILE A 53 3.27 -15.03 -0.46
C ILE A 53 2.11 -16.01 -0.36
N ASP A 54 1.52 -16.09 0.82
CA ASP A 54 0.37 -16.95 1.12
C ASP A 54 -0.91 -16.14 1.39
N LEU A 55 -0.76 -14.95 2.01
CA LEU A 55 -1.86 -14.10 2.44
C LEU A 55 -1.59 -12.62 2.14
N VAL A 56 -2.67 -11.85 1.94
CA VAL A 56 -2.60 -10.41 1.70
C VAL A 56 -3.42 -9.64 2.75
N LEU A 57 -2.83 -8.64 3.38
CA LEU A 57 -3.50 -7.74 4.30
C LEU A 57 -3.50 -6.32 3.72
N CYS A 58 -4.68 -5.72 3.52
CA CYS A 58 -4.82 -4.37 3.03
C CYS A 58 -5.36 -3.45 4.13
N PHE A 59 -4.73 -2.30 4.33
CA PHE A 59 -5.13 -1.29 5.30
C PHE A 59 -5.39 0.05 4.61
N ALA A 60 -6.50 0.70 4.98
CA ALA A 60 -6.96 1.95 4.35
C ALA A 60 -7.51 2.95 5.37
N PRO A 61 -7.60 4.26 5.02
CA PRO A 61 -8.06 5.28 5.96
C PRO A 61 -9.56 5.26 6.26
N SER A 62 -10.40 4.65 5.42
CA SER A 62 -11.85 4.63 5.58
C SER A 62 -12.50 3.34 5.11
N CYS A 63 -13.72 3.06 5.58
CA CYS A 63 -14.47 1.87 5.19
C CYS A 63 -14.74 1.82 3.68
N GLN A 64 -15.03 2.97 3.05
CA GLN A 64 -15.27 3.05 1.61
C GLN A 64 -14.01 2.68 0.80
N VAL A 65 -12.83 3.14 1.24
CA VAL A 65 -11.57 2.80 0.58
C VAL A 65 -11.22 1.32 0.80
N ALA A 66 -11.43 0.80 2.02
CA ALA A 66 -11.25 -0.62 2.32
C ALA A 66 -12.16 -1.52 1.48
N GLU A 67 -13.43 -1.14 1.31
CA GLU A 67 -14.38 -1.85 0.44
C GLU A 67 -13.96 -1.80 -1.03
N GLY A 68 -13.48 -0.64 -1.50
CA GLY A 68 -12.91 -0.50 -2.85
C GLY A 68 -11.69 -1.41 -3.07
N LEU A 69 -10.80 -1.51 -2.08
CA LEU A 69 -9.68 -2.45 -2.10
C LEU A 69 -10.16 -3.90 -2.12
N LYS A 70 -11.10 -4.28 -1.25
CA LYS A 70 -11.71 -5.63 -1.23
C LYS A 70 -12.24 -6.01 -2.61
N ASN A 71 -13.05 -5.15 -3.22
CA ASN A 71 -13.64 -5.39 -4.54
C ASN A 71 -12.58 -5.51 -5.63
N THR A 72 -11.56 -4.63 -5.59
CA THR A 72 -10.46 -4.66 -6.55
C THR A 72 -9.66 -5.95 -6.42
N PHE A 73 -9.17 -6.29 -5.23
CA PHE A 73 -8.38 -7.48 -4.97
C PHE A 73 -9.16 -8.75 -5.29
N SER A 74 -10.43 -8.85 -4.87
CA SER A 74 -11.30 -9.98 -5.22
C SER A 74 -11.42 -10.18 -6.73
N GLY A 75 -11.66 -9.10 -7.49
CA GLY A 75 -11.78 -9.16 -8.94
C GLY A 75 -10.47 -9.49 -9.67
N VAL A 76 -9.31 -9.01 -9.17
CA VAL A 76 -8.00 -9.29 -9.77
C VAL A 76 -7.54 -10.73 -9.48
N LEU A 77 -7.70 -11.16 -8.23
CA LEU A 77 -7.25 -12.45 -7.74
C LEU A 77 -8.22 -13.58 -8.09
N ASN A 78 -9.46 -13.23 -8.46
CA ASN A 78 -10.57 -14.17 -8.66
C ASN A 78 -10.75 -15.11 -7.44
N ARG A 79 -10.61 -14.54 -6.23
CA ARG A 79 -10.66 -15.24 -4.94
C ARG A 79 -11.35 -14.36 -3.91
N GLN A 80 -11.93 -14.97 -2.88
CA GLN A 80 -12.52 -14.23 -1.77
C GLN A 80 -11.44 -13.39 -1.06
N PHE A 81 -11.83 -12.18 -0.66
CA PHE A 81 -10.96 -11.16 -0.05
C PHE A 81 -11.67 -10.43 1.11
N ASP A 82 -12.47 -11.17 1.89
CA ASP A 82 -13.28 -10.63 2.99
C ASP A 82 -12.75 -10.99 4.38
N GLY A 83 -11.68 -11.79 4.45
CA GLY A 83 -11.08 -12.26 5.69
C GLY A 83 -11.80 -13.45 6.32
N LEU A 84 -12.81 -14.02 5.66
CA LEU A 84 -13.49 -15.23 6.12
C LEU A 84 -12.70 -16.50 5.76
N LEU A 85 -13.17 -17.65 6.23
CA LEU A 85 -12.53 -18.94 5.98
C LEU A 85 -12.39 -19.20 4.47
N GLY A 86 -11.16 -19.49 4.04
CA GLY A 86 -10.84 -19.70 2.62
C GLY A 86 -10.49 -18.43 1.83
N SER A 87 -10.62 -17.25 2.45
CA SER A 87 -10.17 -15.98 1.86
C SER A 87 -8.65 -15.94 1.72
N VAL A 88 -8.15 -15.35 0.62
CA VAL A 88 -6.70 -15.14 0.41
C VAL A 88 -6.17 -13.89 1.12
N GLY A 89 -7.07 -13.10 1.68
CA GLY A 89 -6.70 -11.87 2.35
C GLY A 89 -7.89 -11.12 2.91
N VAL A 90 -7.62 -9.92 3.42
CA VAL A 90 -8.65 -9.03 3.96
C VAL A 90 -8.27 -7.58 3.69
N ALA A 91 -9.26 -6.73 3.44
CA ALA A 91 -9.10 -5.28 3.48
C ALA A 91 -9.84 -4.73 4.71
N THR A 92 -9.15 -3.94 5.52
CA THR A 92 -9.70 -3.30 6.72
C THR A 92 -9.21 -1.87 6.85
N THR A 93 -9.76 -1.11 7.79
CA THR A 93 -9.32 0.25 8.05
C THR A 93 -8.12 0.28 9.00
N TYR A 94 -7.39 1.39 9.07
CA TYR A 94 -6.37 1.58 10.12
C TYR A 94 -6.98 1.55 11.54
N GLN A 95 -8.21 2.02 11.69
CA GLN A 95 -8.98 1.86 12.94
C GLN A 95 -9.27 0.38 13.20
N GLY A 96 -9.67 -0.39 12.18
CA GLY A 96 -9.90 -1.83 12.29
C GLY A 96 -8.62 -2.61 12.62
N MET A 97 -7.48 -2.19 12.07
CA MET A 97 -6.14 -2.71 12.39
C MET A 97 -5.83 -2.57 13.88
N HIS A 98 -6.14 -1.41 14.46
CA HIS A 98 -5.92 -1.14 15.88
C HIS A 98 -6.70 -2.08 16.82
N HIS A 99 -7.84 -2.60 16.37
CA HIS A 99 -8.70 -3.48 17.17
C HIS A 99 -8.46 -4.98 16.90
N GLN A 100 -7.44 -5.34 16.10
CA GLN A 100 -7.11 -6.73 15.85
C GLN A 100 -6.46 -7.39 17.07
N GLY A 101 -6.94 -8.58 17.43
CA GLY A 101 -6.36 -9.39 18.51
C GLY A 101 -5.04 -10.06 18.13
N GLU A 102 -4.35 -10.63 19.13
CA GLU A 102 -3.06 -11.31 18.93
C GLU A 102 -3.12 -12.48 17.93
N GLU A 103 -4.27 -13.16 17.82
CA GLU A 103 -4.44 -14.25 16.86
C GLU A 103 -4.30 -13.77 15.40
N PHE A 104 -4.81 -12.58 15.09
CA PHE A 104 -4.62 -11.96 13.78
C PHE A 104 -3.13 -11.69 13.52
N TRP A 105 -2.42 -11.16 14.51
CA TRP A 105 -0.99 -10.83 14.37
C TRP A 105 -0.10 -12.06 14.26
N ARG A 106 -0.50 -13.20 14.84
CA ARG A 106 0.17 -14.50 14.67
C ARG A 106 0.11 -15.02 13.24
N LEU A 107 -0.75 -14.48 12.37
CA LEU A 107 -0.75 -14.84 10.96
C LEU A 107 0.56 -14.46 10.28
N LEU A 108 1.19 -13.34 10.68
CA LEU A 108 2.49 -12.93 10.12
C LEU A 108 3.63 -13.88 10.51
N ASP A 109 3.49 -14.61 11.62
CA ASP A 109 4.50 -15.60 12.06
C ASP A 109 4.31 -16.96 11.35
N LYS A 110 3.10 -17.24 10.84
CA LYS A 110 2.73 -18.53 10.24
C LYS A 110 2.73 -18.54 8.72
N TYR A 111 2.50 -17.38 8.11
CA TYR A 111 2.28 -17.24 6.67
C TYR A 111 3.18 -16.14 6.11
N ARG A 112 3.55 -16.25 4.84
CA ARG A 112 4.25 -15.19 4.13
C ARG A 112 3.23 -14.13 3.74
N VAL A 113 3.14 -13.09 4.55
CA VAL A 113 2.13 -12.04 4.40
C VAL A 113 2.65 -10.91 3.51
N PHE A 114 1.83 -10.49 2.55
CA PHE A 114 1.98 -9.22 1.86
C PHE A 114 1.08 -8.15 2.48
N ALA A 115 1.67 -7.11 3.07
CA ALA A 115 0.91 -6.02 3.69
C ALA A 115 0.89 -4.79 2.78
N VAL A 116 -0.31 -4.31 2.43
CA VAL A 116 -0.55 -3.14 1.59
C VAL A 116 -1.16 -2.03 2.43
N PHE A 117 -0.58 -0.85 2.37
CA PHE A 117 -0.98 0.33 3.14
C PHE A 117 -1.38 1.45 2.19
N ASP A 118 -2.69 1.66 2.03
CA ASP A 118 -3.21 2.74 1.19
C ASP A 118 -3.29 4.06 1.96
N GLU A 119 -2.93 5.15 1.29
CA GLU A 119 -2.76 6.48 1.86
C GLU A 119 -1.98 6.45 3.20
N ILE A 120 -0.85 5.73 3.20
CA ILE A 120 -0.01 5.49 4.39
C ILE A 120 0.49 6.79 5.05
N HIS A 121 0.45 7.92 4.33
CA HIS A 121 0.81 9.23 4.87
C HIS A 121 -0.02 9.64 6.10
N HIS A 122 -1.20 9.02 6.33
CA HIS A 122 -1.96 9.18 7.58
C HIS A 122 -1.28 8.52 8.80
N CYS A 123 -0.39 7.55 8.61
CA CYS A 123 0.33 6.82 9.64
C CYS A 123 1.68 7.50 9.92
N ALA A 124 1.79 8.24 11.01
CA ALA A 124 3.07 8.80 11.45
C ALA A 124 3.90 7.68 12.10
N GLY A 125 5.13 7.46 11.65
CA GLY A 125 6.00 6.41 12.16
C GLY A 125 7.47 6.62 11.84
N HIS A 126 8.31 6.72 12.88
CA HIS A 126 9.79 6.68 12.78
C HIS A 126 10.44 6.37 14.13
N ASP A 127 9.85 6.89 15.22
CA ASP A 127 10.20 6.59 16.62
C ASP A 127 8.89 6.37 17.41
N PRO A 128 8.81 5.43 18.37
CA PRO A 128 7.64 5.26 19.24
C PRO A 128 7.06 6.57 19.80
N LEU A 129 7.89 7.55 20.17
CA LEU A 129 7.46 8.85 20.73
C LEU A 129 6.84 9.79 19.69
N LEU A 130 7.23 9.66 18.41
CA LEU A 130 6.77 10.50 17.31
C LEU A 130 5.69 9.83 16.45
N SER A 131 5.38 8.58 16.74
CA SER A 131 4.42 7.77 16.00
C SER A 131 2.99 7.96 16.51
N ASN A 132 2.00 7.97 15.62
CA ASN A 132 0.61 7.80 16.06
C ASN A 132 0.32 6.30 16.28
N SER A 133 -0.82 5.98 16.90
CA SER A 133 -1.16 4.59 17.25
C SER A 133 -1.13 3.65 16.04
N TRP A 134 -1.53 4.12 14.86
CA TRP A 134 -1.47 3.33 13.63
C TRP A 134 -0.04 3.07 13.17
N GLY A 135 0.82 4.10 13.11
CA GLY A 135 2.21 3.93 12.73
C GLY A 135 2.99 3.06 13.72
N GLN A 136 2.72 3.18 15.03
CA GLN A 136 3.30 2.30 16.04
C GLN A 136 2.97 0.82 15.75
N ILE A 137 1.70 0.51 15.45
CA ILE A 137 1.29 -0.86 15.11
C ILE A 137 2.00 -1.34 13.83
N ILE A 138 2.07 -0.51 12.80
CA ILE A 138 2.75 -0.89 11.54
C ILE A 138 4.21 -1.25 11.81
N LEU A 139 4.94 -0.39 12.53
CA LEU A 139 6.35 -0.60 12.84
C LEU A 139 6.56 -1.81 13.76
N GLN A 140 5.77 -1.95 14.82
CA GLN A 140 5.96 -3.01 15.83
C GLN A 140 5.42 -4.36 15.41
N ARG A 141 4.31 -4.38 14.65
CA ARG A 141 3.58 -5.61 14.34
C ARG A 141 3.77 -6.07 12.90
N VAL A 142 4.16 -5.21 11.96
CA VAL A 142 4.18 -5.58 10.53
C VAL A 142 5.56 -5.50 9.91
N GLN A 143 6.31 -4.42 10.13
CA GLN A 143 7.53 -4.09 9.37
C GLN A 143 8.51 -5.27 9.23
N ASP A 144 8.84 -5.92 10.34
CA ASP A 144 9.87 -6.97 10.36
C ASP A 144 9.29 -8.40 10.32
N ARG A 145 7.96 -8.53 10.17
CA ARG A 145 7.24 -9.83 10.17
C ARG A 145 6.53 -10.14 8.86
N ALA A 146 6.15 -9.13 8.08
CA ALA A 146 5.60 -9.34 6.75
C ALA A 146 6.70 -9.78 5.77
N ALA A 147 6.38 -10.71 4.86
CA ALA A 147 7.29 -11.10 3.79
C ALA A 147 7.58 -9.91 2.87
N TYR A 148 6.52 -9.16 2.52
CA TYR A 148 6.63 -7.93 1.75
C TYR A 148 5.67 -6.87 2.26
N THR A 149 6.05 -5.61 2.11
CA THR A 149 5.22 -4.45 2.41
C THR A 149 5.16 -3.50 1.21
N LEU A 150 3.98 -2.93 0.98
CA LEU A 150 3.71 -1.95 -0.06
C LEU A 150 3.06 -0.71 0.56
N ALA A 151 3.80 0.39 0.59
CA ALA A 151 3.32 1.70 0.98
C ALA A 151 2.81 2.46 -0.25
N LEU A 152 1.55 2.91 -0.21
CA LEU A 152 0.91 3.66 -1.28
C LEU A 152 0.48 5.04 -0.78
N SER A 153 0.75 6.08 -1.58
CA SER A 153 0.24 7.41 -1.28
C SER A 153 0.12 8.27 -2.54
N GLY A 154 -0.94 9.07 -2.64
CA GLY A 154 -1.00 10.13 -3.65
C GLY A 154 -0.18 11.37 -3.29
N THR A 155 -0.09 11.65 -1.99
CA THR A 155 0.49 12.86 -1.41
C THR A 155 1.34 12.46 -0.21
N PRO A 156 2.57 11.96 -0.42
CA PRO A 156 3.36 11.37 0.65
C PRO A 156 4.09 12.46 1.46
N TRP A 157 3.31 13.39 2.02
CA TRP A 157 3.78 14.44 2.91
C TRP A 157 2.76 14.61 4.03
N ARG A 158 3.20 15.18 5.16
CA ARG A 158 2.36 15.47 6.31
C ARG A 158 2.56 16.92 6.72
N SER A 159 1.48 17.61 7.06
CA SER A 159 1.55 19.01 7.51
C SER A 159 2.21 19.18 8.87
N ASP A 160 2.25 18.13 9.70
CA ASP A 160 2.87 18.13 11.02
C ASP A 160 4.36 17.74 10.99
N GLU A 161 4.95 17.64 9.79
CA GLU A 161 6.36 17.30 9.52
C GLU A 161 6.83 15.95 10.09
N ARG A 162 5.92 15.15 10.66
CA ARG A 162 6.27 13.83 11.17
C ARG A 162 6.59 12.88 10.02
N ALA A 163 7.54 11.99 10.26
CA ALA A 163 7.88 10.94 9.31
C ALA A 163 6.72 9.95 9.13
N ILE A 164 6.58 9.45 7.90
CA ILE A 164 5.56 8.47 7.52
C ILE A 164 6.05 7.07 7.88
N ALA A 165 5.19 6.23 8.45
CA ALA A 165 5.54 4.84 8.74
C ALA A 165 6.07 4.12 7.49
N LEU A 166 7.13 3.31 7.65
CA LEU A 166 7.85 2.60 6.59
C LEU A 166 8.56 3.47 5.55
N ALA A 167 8.40 4.80 5.58
CA ALA A 167 9.07 5.67 4.63
C ALA A 167 10.58 5.78 4.91
N ARG A 168 11.36 5.93 3.84
CA ARG A 168 12.80 6.20 3.91
C ARG A 168 13.06 7.65 3.52
N TYR A 169 13.99 8.29 4.21
CA TYR A 169 14.36 9.68 3.96
C TYR A 169 15.85 9.78 3.65
N SER A 170 16.24 10.66 2.73
CA SER A 170 17.65 10.92 2.43
C SER A 170 18.32 11.60 3.63
N ASN A 171 19.60 11.35 3.77
CA ASN A 171 20.45 12.01 4.77
C ASN A 171 21.57 12.73 4.00
N PRO A 172 21.77 14.05 4.17
CA PRO A 172 21.18 14.96 5.17
C PRO A 172 19.89 15.69 4.76
N GLU A 173 19.42 15.60 3.52
CA GLU A 173 18.39 16.52 3.03
C GLU A 173 16.96 16.21 3.53
N GLY A 174 16.75 15.07 4.21
CA GLY A 174 15.45 14.69 4.74
C GLY A 174 14.38 14.47 3.67
N ARG A 175 14.78 14.19 2.42
CA ARG A 175 13.83 14.03 1.30
C ARG A 175 13.27 12.62 1.29
N LEU A 176 11.96 12.48 1.16
CA LEU A 176 11.31 11.18 1.00
C LEU A 176 11.89 10.42 -0.21
N ILE A 177 12.27 9.17 0.00
CA ILE A 177 12.72 8.24 -1.03
C ILE A 177 11.53 7.34 -1.41
N CYS A 178 11.07 7.48 -2.66
CA CYS A 178 10.06 6.58 -3.24
C CYS A 178 10.77 5.60 -4.19
N ASP A 179 10.36 4.34 -4.18
CA ASP A 179 10.85 3.35 -5.16
C ASP A 179 10.19 3.55 -6.54
N PHE A 180 8.99 4.15 -6.57
CA PHE A 180 8.32 4.55 -7.80
C PHE A 180 7.54 5.84 -7.61
N ARG A 181 7.54 6.70 -8.64
CA ARG A 181 6.77 7.95 -8.67
C ARG A 181 5.98 8.03 -9.96
N TYR A 182 4.69 8.33 -9.83
CA TYR A 182 3.79 8.65 -10.92
C TYR A 182 3.02 9.92 -10.58
N GLY A 183 3.56 11.06 -11.01
CA GLY A 183 3.09 12.39 -10.65
C GLY A 183 1.80 12.81 -11.36
N ILE A 184 1.20 13.91 -10.91
CA ILE A 184 0.04 14.50 -11.59
C ILE A 184 0.37 14.97 -13.01
N GLU A 185 1.59 15.46 -13.25
CA GLU A 185 2.06 15.89 -14.57
C GLU A 185 2.07 14.73 -15.57
N GLU A 186 2.73 13.63 -15.21
CA GLU A 186 2.74 12.39 -16.00
C GLU A 186 1.32 11.86 -16.20
N ALA A 187 0.50 11.86 -15.14
CA ALA A 187 -0.88 11.39 -15.24
C ALA A 187 -1.78 12.23 -16.15
N ILE A 188 -1.52 13.53 -16.27
CA ILE A 188 -2.20 14.40 -17.25
C ILE A 188 -1.69 14.10 -18.66
N SER A 189 -0.37 13.98 -18.84
CA SER A 189 0.26 13.65 -20.12
C SER A 189 -0.28 12.32 -20.68
N ASP A 190 -0.37 11.32 -19.83
CA ASP A 190 -0.87 9.97 -20.14
C ASP A 190 -2.41 9.91 -20.23
N ARG A 191 -3.11 11.04 -20.05
CA ARG A 191 -4.58 11.16 -20.06
C ARG A 191 -5.28 10.26 -19.02
N VAL A 192 -4.59 9.92 -17.93
CA VAL A 192 -5.14 9.17 -16.79
C VAL A 192 -5.93 10.10 -15.87
N CYS A 193 -5.45 11.33 -15.69
CA CYS A 193 -6.10 12.36 -14.87
C CYS A 193 -6.44 13.59 -15.72
N ARG A 194 -7.44 14.35 -15.27
CA ARG A 194 -7.78 15.64 -15.88
C ARG A 194 -6.92 16.75 -15.27
N PRO A 195 -6.54 17.79 -16.04
CA PRO A 195 -5.90 18.96 -15.48
C PRO A 195 -6.77 19.61 -14.41
N PRO A 196 -6.23 19.92 -13.22
CA PRO A 196 -6.98 20.65 -12.21
C PRO A 196 -7.25 22.08 -12.68
N ARG A 197 -8.41 22.63 -12.31
CA ARG A 197 -8.73 24.06 -12.47
C ARG A 197 -8.88 24.67 -11.08
N ILE A 198 -7.98 25.59 -10.74
CA ILE A 198 -8.04 26.32 -9.48
C ILE A 198 -8.79 27.62 -9.75
N VAL A 199 -9.92 27.80 -9.08
CA VAL A 199 -10.69 29.05 -9.09
C VAL A 199 -10.71 29.55 -7.66
N VAL A 200 -10.16 30.75 -7.44
CA VAL A 200 -10.25 31.44 -6.15
C VAL A 200 -11.57 32.22 -6.18
N VAL A 201 -12.44 31.93 -5.21
CA VAL A 201 -13.72 32.62 -4.99
C VAL A 201 -13.60 33.53 -3.79
#